data_AF-A0A514XHF7-F1
#
_entry.id   AF-A0A514XHF7-F1
#
_cell.length_a   1.000
_cell.length_b   1.000
_cell.length_c   1.000
_cell.angle_alpha   90.00
_cell.angle_beta   90.00
_cell.angle_gamma   90.00
#
_symmetry.space_group_name_H-M   'P 1'
#
loop_
_entity.id
_entity.type
_entity.pdbx_description
1 polymer ?
#
loop_
_entity_poly.entity_id
_entity_poly.type
_entity_poly.pdbx_seq_one_letter_code
_entity_poly.pdbx_strand_id
1 'polypeptide(L)'
;MEEKEELVTKITITKQAEEAVSQIVARVNEGFDAGRVTRQDVASWVLTRFNETCVEGDVQQIRSEFFNEIALLENILKKAKQSGSVPEELKLALMGQANISLGGAKKTKRGLTSKLTNGQHEESGDAT
;
A
#
# COMPACT_ATOMS: atom_id res chain seq x y z
N MET A 1 43.11 -11.36 28.39
CA MET A 1 42.97 -10.76 27.05
C MET A 1 41.82 -11.51 26.42
N GLU A 2 40.59 -11.04 26.64
CA GLU A 2 39.39 -11.70 26.13
C GLU A 2 39.31 -11.42 24.63
N GLU A 3 39.48 -12.45 23.82
CA GLU A 3 39.07 -12.42 22.42
C GLU A 3 37.56 -12.19 22.41
N LYS A 4 37.14 -10.96 22.11
CA LYS A 4 35.78 -10.73 21.65
C LYS A 4 35.65 -11.53 20.36
N GLU A 5 34.94 -12.66 20.42
CA GLU A 5 34.41 -13.28 19.21
C GLU A 5 33.63 -12.19 18.47
N GLU A 6 34.20 -11.68 17.38
CA GLU A 6 33.45 -10.86 16.46
C GLU A 6 32.37 -11.77 15.88
N LEU A 7 31.14 -11.60 16.37
CA LEU A 7 29.94 -12.25 15.86
C LEU A 7 29.63 -11.72 14.45
N VAL A 8 30.50 -12.05 13.49
CA VAL A 8 30.37 -11.62 12.10
C VAL A 8 29.23 -12.39 11.46
N THR A 9 28.17 -11.67 11.08
CA THR A 9 27.04 -12.24 10.34
C THR A 9 27.22 -11.97 8.86
N LYS A 10 27.05 -13.00 8.02
CA LYS A 10 27.10 -12.86 6.56
C LYS A 10 25.71 -12.48 6.03
N ILE A 11 25.65 -11.40 5.26
CA ILE A 11 24.45 -10.97 4.53
C ILE A 11 24.71 -11.04 3.02
N THR A 12 23.67 -11.36 2.26
CA THR A 12 23.70 -11.28 0.79
C THR A 12 23.06 -9.97 0.39
N ILE A 13 23.77 -9.18 -0.42
CA ILE A 13 23.29 -7.90 -0.95
C ILE A 13 23.41 -7.90 -2.48
N THR A 14 22.69 -6.99 -3.12
CA THR A 14 22.80 -6.81 -4.57
C THR A 14 24.17 -6.23 -4.93
N LYS A 15 24.61 -6.48 -6.17
CA LYS A 15 25.89 -5.92 -6.67
C LYS A 15 25.91 -4.38 -6.60
N GLN A 16 24.79 -3.74 -6.91
CA GLN A 16 24.66 -2.28 -6.84
C GLN A 16 24.84 -1.74 -5.41
N ALA A 17 24.31 -2.44 -4.41
CA ALA A 17 24.51 -2.06 -3.01
C ALA A 17 25.98 -2.24 -2.57
N GLU A 18 26.65 -3.30 -3.04
CA GLU A 18 28.08 -3.51 -2.77
C GLU A 18 28.95 -2.40 -3.39
N GLU A 19 28.66 -2.01 -4.63
CA GLU A 19 29.36 -0.91 -5.30
C GLU A 19 29.17 0.42 -4.54
N ALA A 20 27.96 0.69 -4.05
CA ALA A 20 27.69 1.87 -3.22
C ALA A 20 28.50 1.86 -1.91
N VAL A 21 28.58 0.72 -1.22
CA VAL A 21 29.41 0.57 -0.01
C VAL A 21 30.90 0.79 -0.35
N SER A 22 31.39 0.22 -1.44
CA SER A 22 32.78 0.38 -1.89
C SER A 22 33.13 1.85 -2.20
N GLN A 23 32.22 2.60 -2.82
CA GLN A 23 32.40 4.04 -3.05
C GLN A 23 32.44 4.86 -1.76
N ILE A 24 31.64 4.49 -0.75
CA ILE A 24 31.69 5.14 0.56
C ILE A 24 33.03 4.84 1.26
N VAL A 25 33.48 3.59 1.22
CA VAL A 25 34.77 3.18 1.82
C VAL A 25 35.95 3.93 1.20
N ALA A 26 35.96 4.10 -0.12
CA ALA A 26 37.00 4.88 -0.80
C ALA A 26 37.04 6.32 -0.30
N ARG A 27 35.87 6.99 -0.21
CA ARG A 27 35.74 8.37 0.28
C ARG A 27 36.12 8.51 1.75
N VAL A 28 35.77 7.54 2.59
CA VAL A 28 36.09 7.57 4.03
C VAL A 28 37.60 7.40 4.26
N ASN A 29 38.27 6.57 3.47
CA ASN A 29 39.71 6.36 3.60
C ASN A 29 40.55 7.44 2.88
N GLU A 30 39.95 8.27 2.04
CA GLU A 30 40.65 9.34 1.34
C GLU A 30 41.14 10.40 2.34
N GLY A 31 42.46 10.53 2.50
CA GLY A 31 43.07 11.46 3.45
C GLY A 31 42.96 11.05 4.92
N PHE A 32 42.54 9.81 5.21
CA PHE A 32 42.48 9.28 6.57
C PHE A 32 43.74 8.47 6.91
N ASP A 33 44.79 9.18 7.35
CA ASP A 33 46.09 8.56 7.68
C ASP A 33 46.12 7.90 9.07
N ALA A 34 45.12 8.19 9.92
CA ALA A 34 45.07 7.72 11.30
C ALA A 34 44.50 6.30 11.45
N GLY A 35 44.09 5.65 10.36
CA GLY A 35 43.55 4.31 10.39
C GLY A 35 43.08 3.83 9.02
N ARG A 36 42.46 2.64 8.99
CA ARG A 36 41.86 2.09 7.77
C ARG A 36 40.48 1.57 8.10
N VAL A 37 39.48 2.08 7.40
CA VAL A 37 38.09 1.63 7.51
C VAL A 37 37.83 0.55 6.47
N THR A 38 37.33 -0.60 6.89
CA THR A 38 37.02 -1.71 5.99
C THR A 38 35.59 -1.61 5.45
N ARG A 39 35.28 -2.41 4.42
CA ARG A 39 33.91 -2.54 3.90
C ARG A 39 32.92 -3.01 4.97
N GLN A 40 33.35 -3.93 5.84
CA GLN A 40 32.52 -4.46 6.92
C GLN A 40 32.18 -3.36 7.93
N ASP A 41 33.15 -2.52 8.28
CA ASP A 41 32.95 -1.41 9.22
C ASP A 41 31.92 -0.41 8.69
N VAL A 42 32.07 0.01 7.42
CA VAL A 42 31.12 0.94 6.78
C VAL A 42 29.73 0.32 6.69
N ALA A 43 29.60 -0.92 6.24
CA ALA A 43 28.30 -1.59 6.13
C ALA A 43 27.62 -1.69 7.51
N SER A 44 28.36 -2.10 8.54
CA SER A 44 27.84 -2.24 9.90
C SER A 44 27.43 -0.89 10.49
N TRP A 45 28.24 0.14 10.26
CA TRP A 45 27.96 1.50 10.70
C TRP A 45 26.70 2.06 10.02
N VAL A 46 26.58 1.90 8.70
CA VAL A 46 25.41 2.37 7.94
C VAL A 46 24.14 1.66 8.39
N LEU A 47 24.15 0.34 8.57
CA LEU A 47 22.97 -0.42 9.00
C LEU A 47 22.53 -0.01 10.41
N THR A 48 23.48 0.12 11.34
CA THR A 48 23.19 0.55 12.72
C THR A 48 22.66 1.98 12.74
N ARG A 49 23.31 2.88 11.98
CA ARG A 49 22.90 4.28 11.88
C ARG A 49 21.52 4.42 11.25
N PHE A 50 21.26 3.69 10.19
CA PHE A 50 19.96 3.68 9.53
C PHE A 50 18.87 3.22 10.50
N ASN A 51 19.10 2.19 11.30
CA ASN A 51 18.13 1.73 12.30
C ASN A 51 17.81 2.81 13.36
N GLU A 52 18.79 3.62 13.78
CA GLU A 52 18.57 4.74 14.72
C GLU A 52 17.77 5.89 14.10
N THR A 53 17.92 6.13 12.80
CA THR A 53 17.30 7.26 12.10
C THR A 53 16.10 6.87 11.26
N CYS A 54 15.77 5.58 11.16
CA CYS A 54 14.69 5.05 10.34
C CYS A 54 13.35 5.55 10.86
N VAL A 55 12.66 6.36 10.06
CA VAL A 55 11.33 6.87 10.39
C VAL A 55 10.25 6.04 9.70
N GLU A 56 9.00 6.19 10.13
CA GLU A 56 7.86 5.46 9.53
C GLU A 56 7.76 5.69 8.02
N GLY A 57 8.16 6.88 7.52
CA GLY A 57 8.23 7.17 6.09
C GLY A 57 9.16 6.22 5.32
N ASP A 58 10.35 5.95 5.85
CA ASP A 58 11.31 5.02 5.24
C ASP A 58 10.75 3.59 5.23
N VAL A 59 10.09 3.19 6.32
CA VAL A 59 9.44 1.87 6.44
C VAL A 59 8.35 1.71 5.39
N GLN A 60 7.50 2.73 5.19
CA GLN A 60 6.46 2.70 4.17
C GLN A 60 7.04 2.66 2.76
N GLN A 61 8.13 3.40 2.52
CA GLN A 61 8.83 3.37 1.24
C GLN A 61 9.38 1.96 0.96
N ILE A 62 10.09 1.34 1.91
CA ILE A 62 10.59 -0.03 1.78
C ILE A 62 9.43 -0.99 1.50
N ARG A 63 8.33 -0.91 2.26
CA ARG A 63 7.15 -1.77 2.04
C ARG A 63 6.57 -1.61 0.65
N SER A 64 6.52 -0.38 0.14
CA SER A 64 5.99 -0.09 -1.20
C SER A 64 6.88 -0.65 -2.31
N GLU A 65 8.19 -0.54 -2.17
CA GLU A 65 9.16 -1.01 -3.18
C GLU A 65 9.17 -2.54 -3.30
N PHE A 66 8.95 -3.24 -2.18
CA PHE A 66 8.89 -4.70 -2.13
C PHE A 66 7.45 -5.25 -2.07
N PHE A 67 6.44 -4.44 -2.40
CA PHE A 67 5.05 -4.87 -2.38
C PHE A 67 4.75 -5.86 -3.50
N ASN A 68 4.14 -7.00 -3.15
CA ASN A 68 3.74 -8.04 -4.09
C ASN A 68 2.23 -8.28 -4.01
N GLU A 69 1.51 -7.80 -5.02
CA GLU A 69 0.05 -7.89 -5.14
C GLU A 69 -0.46 -9.34 -5.12
N ILE A 70 0.25 -10.25 -5.79
CA ILE A 70 -0.15 -11.66 -5.88
C ILE A 70 -0.02 -12.33 -4.51
N ALA A 71 1.12 -12.12 -3.83
CA ALA A 71 1.34 -12.65 -2.49
C ALA A 71 0.32 -12.10 -1.49
N LEU A 72 -0.08 -10.82 -1.64
CA LEU A 72 -1.15 -10.24 -0.84
C LEU A 72 -2.48 -10.95 -1.12
N LEU A 73 -2.84 -11.15 -2.39
CA LEU A 73 -4.08 -11.81 -2.77
C LEU A 73 -4.16 -13.25 -2.27
N GLU A 74 -3.06 -14.00 -2.37
CA GLU A 74 -2.94 -15.36 -1.82
C GLU A 74 -3.17 -15.39 -0.31
N ASN A 75 -2.56 -14.44 0.40
CA ASN A 75 -2.73 -14.30 1.84
C ASN A 75 -4.18 -13.95 2.22
N ILE A 76 -4.83 -13.10 1.43
CA ILE A 76 -6.24 -12.77 1.64
C ILE A 76 -7.12 -13.98 1.37
N LEU A 77 -6.87 -14.73 0.28
CA LEU A 77 -7.60 -15.95 -0.04
C LEU A 77 -7.46 -16.98 1.10
N LYS A 78 -6.26 -17.14 1.66
CA LYS A 78 -6.01 -18.02 2.81
C LYS A 78 -6.85 -17.59 4.02
N LYS A 79 -6.88 -16.29 4.35
CA LYS A 79 -7.70 -15.75 5.45
C LYS A 79 -9.19 -15.90 5.19
N ALA A 80 -9.64 -15.71 3.94
CA ALA A 80 -11.04 -15.88 3.56
C ALA A 80 -11.49 -17.34 3.67
N LYS A 81 -10.64 -18.29 3.27
CA LYS A 81 -10.89 -19.73 3.45
C LYS A 81 -11.01 -20.12 4.93
N GLN A 82 -10.25 -19.48 5.81
CA GLN A 82 -10.29 -19.74 7.25
C GLN A 82 -11.51 -19.10 7.95
N SER A 83 -11.84 -17.86 7.58
CA SER A 83 -12.95 -17.12 8.18
C SER A 83 -14.31 -17.40 7.53
N GLY A 84 -14.32 -18.02 6.35
CA GLY A 84 -15.53 -18.23 5.54
C GLY A 84 -16.08 -16.95 4.89
N SER A 85 -15.37 -15.82 4.96
CA SER A 85 -15.83 -14.54 4.44
C SER A 85 -14.74 -13.81 3.67
N VAL A 86 -15.11 -13.16 2.56
CA VAL A 86 -14.22 -12.29 1.78
C VAL A 86 -14.53 -10.83 2.15
N PRO A 87 -13.52 -9.97 2.36
CA PRO A 87 -13.73 -8.54 2.58
C PRO A 87 -14.63 -7.91 1.50
N GLU A 88 -15.52 -7.00 1.90
CA GLU A 88 -16.58 -6.46 1.04
C GLU A 88 -16.04 -5.79 -0.24
N GLU A 89 -14.96 -5.02 -0.12
CA GLU A 89 -14.27 -4.37 -1.23
C GLU A 89 -13.79 -5.38 -2.29
N LEU A 90 -13.23 -6.51 -1.83
CA LEU A 90 -12.77 -7.58 -2.71
C LEU A 90 -13.93 -8.39 -3.28
N LYS A 91 -15.01 -8.57 -2.52
CA LYS A 91 -16.22 -9.22 -3.02
C LYS A 91 -16.81 -8.44 -4.20
N LEU A 92 -16.89 -7.11 -4.10
CA LEU A 92 -17.35 -6.25 -5.19
C LEU A 92 -16.42 -6.35 -6.41
N ALA A 93 -15.11 -6.29 -6.21
CA ALA A 93 -14.13 -6.43 -7.28
C ALA A 93 -14.25 -7.79 -8.00
N LEU A 94 -14.37 -8.89 -7.25
CA LEU A 94 -14.52 -10.25 -7.79
C LEU A 94 -15.85 -10.42 -8.54
N MET A 95 -16.95 -9.91 -8.00
CA MET A 95 -18.26 -9.95 -8.67
C MET A 95 -18.24 -9.16 -9.99
N GLY A 96 -17.59 -7.99 -10.00
CA GLY A 96 -17.36 -7.21 -11.21
C GLY A 96 -16.57 -7.97 -12.27
N GLN A 97 -15.46 -8.62 -11.88
CA GLN A 97 -14.66 -9.44 -12.80
C GLN A 97 -15.40 -10.67 -13.32
N ALA A 98 -16.32 -11.24 -12.52
CA ALA A 98 -17.15 -12.38 -12.92
C ALA A 98 -18.39 -11.98 -13.75
N ASN A 99 -18.56 -10.69 -14.11
CA ASN A 99 -19.77 -10.15 -14.71
C ASN A 99 -21.06 -10.43 -13.91
N ILE A 100 -20.94 -10.61 -12.59
CA ILE A 100 -22.07 -10.82 -11.70
C ILE A 100 -22.56 -9.45 -11.23
N SER A 101 -23.62 -8.95 -11.87
CA SER A 101 -24.24 -7.68 -11.48
C SER A 101 -25.05 -7.86 -10.20
N LEU A 102 -24.86 -6.98 -9.20
CA LEU A 102 -25.83 -6.80 -8.13
C LEU A 102 -27.10 -6.24 -8.79
N GLY A 103 -28.07 -7.11 -9.04
CA GLY A 103 -29.33 -6.78 -9.72
C GLY A 103 -30.06 -5.61 -9.06
N GLY A 104 -29.76 -4.40 -9.53
CA GLY A 104 -30.54 -3.19 -9.32
C GLY A 104 -31.19 -2.82 -10.63
N ALA A 105 -32.33 -3.43 -10.93
CA ALA A 105 -33.19 -2.98 -12.01
C ALA A 105 -33.58 -1.51 -11.77
N LYS A 106 -32.91 -0.57 -12.43
CA LYS A 106 -33.36 0.83 -12.51
C LYS A 106 -34.68 0.82 -13.29
N LYS A 107 -35.80 0.80 -12.57
CA LYS A 107 -37.13 1.02 -13.14
C LYS A 107 -37.12 2.35 -13.88
N THR A 108 -37.26 2.29 -15.20
CA THR A 108 -37.55 3.43 -16.05
C THR A 108 -38.84 4.09 -15.58
N LYS A 109 -38.75 5.21 -14.83
CA LYS A 109 -39.91 6.09 -14.63
C LYS A 109 -40.13 6.84 -15.94
N ARG A 110 -41.03 6.31 -16.79
CA ARG A 110 -41.67 7.10 -17.86
C ARG A 110 -42.43 8.24 -17.18
N GLY A 111 -41.98 9.47 -17.38
CA GLY A 111 -42.71 10.67 -16.95
C GLY A 111 -44.07 10.70 -17.65
N LEU A 112 -45.13 10.72 -16.86
CA LEU A 112 -46.50 10.82 -17.33
C LEU A 112 -46.70 12.21 -17.96
N THR A 113 -47.09 12.28 -19.23
CA THR A 113 -47.44 13.54 -19.90
C THR A 113 -48.75 14.08 -19.31
N SER A 114 -48.68 15.22 -18.64
CA SER A 114 -49.86 15.95 -18.14
C SER A 114 -50.54 16.70 -19.28
N LYS A 115 -51.44 16.02 -20.01
CA LYS A 115 -52.52 16.65 -20.77
C LYS A 115 -53.72 15.71 -20.74
N LEU A 116 -54.85 16.24 -20.25
CA LEU A 116 -56.25 15.76 -20.19
C LEU A 116 -56.77 15.92 -18.73
N THR A 117 -57.89 16.55 -18.36
CA THR A 117 -58.87 17.50 -18.94
C THR A 117 -59.89 17.80 -17.82
N ASN A 118 -60.26 19.08 -17.69
CA ASN A 118 -61.58 19.65 -17.36
C ASN A 118 -62.43 19.16 -16.16
N GLY A 119 -62.92 20.11 -15.37
CA GLY A 119 -64.04 19.91 -14.43
C GLY A 119 -64.28 21.14 -13.55
N GLN A 120 -65.12 22.06 -14.03
CA GLN A 120 -65.58 23.26 -13.33
C GLN A 120 -66.24 22.93 -11.99
N HIS A 121 -66.04 23.79 -10.97
CA HIS A 121 -67.10 24.07 -10.00
C HIS A 121 -66.97 25.51 -9.49
N GLU A 122 -68.05 26.24 -9.68
CA GLU A 122 -68.31 27.60 -9.20
C GLU A 122 -68.32 27.63 -7.66
N GLU A 123 -68.00 28.77 -7.05
CA GLU A 123 -68.74 29.20 -5.86
C GLU A 123 -68.69 30.72 -5.69
N SER A 124 -69.91 31.26 -5.60
CA SER A 124 -70.34 32.62 -5.37
C SER A 124 -69.92 33.18 -4.02
N GLY A 125 -69.80 34.51 -3.91
CA GLY A 125 -69.67 35.21 -2.64
C GLY A 125 -69.89 36.72 -2.78
N ASP A 126 -71.15 37.14 -2.66
CA ASP A 126 -71.62 38.52 -2.56
C ASP A 126 -71.57 39.03 -1.10
N ALA A 127 -71.59 40.36 -0.95
CA ALA A 127 -71.79 41.18 0.26
C ALA A 127 -70.63 41.20 1.29
N THR A 128 -70.17 42.34 1.82
CA THR A 128 -70.70 43.73 1.88
C THR A 128 -69.54 44.67 2.19
#